data_AF-A0A1S2KB55-F1
#
_entry.id   AF-A0A1S2KB55-F1
#
_cell.length_a   1.000
_cell.length_b   1.000
_cell.length_c   1.000
_cell.angle_alpha   90.00
_cell.angle_beta   90.00
_cell.angle_gamma   90.00
#
_symmetry.space_group_name_H-M   'P 1'
#
loop_
_entity.id
_entity.type
_entity.pdbx_description
1 polymer ?
#
loop_
_entity_poly.entity_id
_entity_poly.type
_entity_poly.pdbx_seq_one_letter_code
_entity_poly.pdbx_strand_id
1 'polypeptide(L)'
;VAVVFGAGLWNGRPTPYLAHRLDTAAELYRTGKVKVVLVTGDNSRVEYDEPDAMRTYLVERGVPDGRIVSDYAGFDSWDSCVRAKRIFGVDRAVLVTQGFHVRRAVTLCQAAGVEAYGVGVAELHDAVWYYGGVRELAAAGKAALDVVLRPDPTFLGREESGVREALASAE
;
A
#
# COMPACT_ATOMS: atom_id res chain seq x y z
N VAL A 1 -1.45 4.40 10.61
CA VAL A 1 -2.25 3.71 9.56
C VAL A 1 -1.39 2.61 8.95
N ALA A 2 -1.93 1.44 8.62
CA ALA A 2 -1.20 0.50 7.74
C ALA A 2 -1.44 0.90 6.29
N VAL A 3 -0.38 1.00 5.47
CA VAL A 3 -0.50 1.22 4.03
C VAL A 3 -0.07 -0.06 3.33
N VAL A 4 -0.99 -0.68 2.60
CA VAL A 4 -0.76 -1.93 1.88
C VAL A 4 -0.63 -1.64 0.40
N PHE A 5 0.53 -1.92 -0.17
CA PHE A 5 0.78 -1.74 -1.60
C PHE A 5 0.19 -2.90 -2.41
N GLY A 6 -0.25 -2.62 -3.63
CA GLY A 6 -0.66 -3.62 -4.60
C GLY A 6 0.45 -4.59 -5.03
N ALA A 7 0.07 -5.81 -5.38
CA ALA A 7 0.92 -6.89 -5.89
C ALA A 7 0.21 -7.78 -6.93
N GLY A 8 -0.87 -7.29 -7.54
CA GLY A 8 -1.53 -7.98 -8.63
C GLY A 8 -2.74 -8.80 -8.20
N LEU A 9 -3.67 -8.98 -9.13
CA LEU A 9 -4.78 -9.94 -9.04
C LEU A 9 -4.64 -11.09 -10.04
N TRP A 10 -5.16 -12.25 -9.66
CA TRP A 10 -5.44 -13.39 -10.55
C TRP A 10 -6.93 -13.67 -10.54
N ASN A 11 -7.59 -13.50 -11.70
CA ASN A 11 -9.02 -13.71 -11.87
C ASN A 11 -9.86 -12.97 -10.81
N GLY A 12 -9.53 -11.70 -10.56
CA GLY A 12 -10.21 -10.85 -9.57
C GLY A 12 -9.88 -11.12 -8.10
N ARG A 13 -8.95 -12.04 -7.80
CA ARG A 13 -8.51 -12.35 -6.43
C ARG A 13 -7.08 -11.93 -6.19
N PRO A 14 -6.70 -11.55 -4.95
CA PRO A 14 -5.31 -11.29 -4.62
C PRO A 14 -4.37 -12.41 -5.04
N THR A 15 -3.25 -12.07 -5.68
CA THR A 15 -2.13 -13.01 -5.87
C THR A 15 -1.62 -13.49 -4.51
N PRO A 16 -0.84 -14.59 -4.42
CA PRO A 16 -0.24 -15.03 -3.16
C PRO A 16 0.53 -13.91 -2.45
N TYR A 17 1.34 -13.13 -3.18
CA TYR A 17 2.06 -11.98 -2.62
C TYR A 17 1.12 -10.88 -2.11
N LEU A 18 0.01 -10.61 -2.79
CA LEU A 18 -0.96 -9.63 -2.31
C LEU A 18 -1.70 -10.16 -1.07
N ALA A 19 -2.12 -11.42 -1.09
CA ALA A 19 -2.76 -12.10 0.03
C ALA A 19 -1.89 -12.07 1.29
N HIS A 20 -0.60 -12.38 1.19
CA HIS A 20 0.31 -12.36 2.34
C HIS A 20 0.50 -10.94 2.92
N ARG A 21 0.51 -9.90 2.07
CA ARG A 21 0.50 -8.50 2.52
C ARG A 21 -0.80 -8.17 3.28
N LEU A 22 -1.94 -8.60 2.75
CA LEU A 22 -3.25 -8.36 3.38
C LEU A 22 -3.39 -9.11 4.71
N ASP A 23 -2.91 -10.35 4.79
CA ASP A 23 -2.87 -11.13 6.02
C ASP A 23 -2.01 -10.47 7.10
N THR A 24 -0.85 -9.92 6.70
CA THR A 24 0.01 -9.14 7.60
C THR A 24 -0.70 -7.87 8.09
N ALA A 25 -1.41 -7.17 7.21
CA ALA A 25 -2.17 -5.97 7.57
C ALA A 25 -3.33 -6.28 8.54
N ALA A 26 -4.06 -7.38 8.30
CA ALA A 26 -5.12 -7.85 9.17
C ALA A 26 -4.58 -8.21 10.57
N GLU A 27 -3.41 -8.84 10.65
CA GLU A 27 -2.75 -9.13 11.93
C GLU A 27 -2.30 -7.86 12.66
N LEU A 28 -1.71 -6.88 11.95
CA LEU A 28 -1.35 -5.59 12.54
C LEU A 28 -2.56 -4.85 13.10
N TYR A 29 -3.71 -4.94 12.42
CA TYR A 29 -4.97 -4.38 12.91
C TYR A 29 -5.46 -5.14 14.14
N ARG A 30 -5.53 -6.47 14.07
CA ARG A 30 -6.00 -7.35 15.16
C ARG A 30 -5.17 -7.18 16.44
N THR A 31 -3.86 -6.98 16.32
CA THR A 31 -2.94 -6.77 17.45
C THR A 31 -2.88 -5.32 17.93
N GLY A 32 -3.71 -4.43 17.36
CA GLY A 32 -3.79 -3.02 17.75
C GLY A 32 -2.57 -2.18 17.38
N LYS A 33 -1.67 -2.70 16.52
CA LYS A 33 -0.50 -1.96 16.02
C LYS A 33 -0.91 -0.87 15.03
N VAL A 34 -2.02 -1.06 14.34
CA VAL A 34 -2.66 -0.05 13.49
C VAL A 34 -4.15 0.02 13.78
N LYS A 35 -4.73 1.21 13.59
CA LYS A 35 -6.18 1.45 13.76
C LYS A 35 -6.97 1.41 12.45
N VAL A 36 -6.31 1.67 11.33
CA VAL A 36 -6.91 1.80 9.99
C VAL A 36 -5.96 1.19 8.96
N VAL A 37 -6.51 0.54 7.94
CA VAL A 37 -5.79 -0.03 6.80
C VAL A 37 -6.14 0.76 5.53
N LEU A 38 -5.17 1.44 4.96
CA LEU A 38 -5.25 2.07 3.64
C LEU A 38 -4.69 1.08 2.61
N VAL A 39 -5.53 0.65 1.67
CA VAL A 39 -5.13 -0.20 0.54
C VAL A 39 -4.96 0.68 -0.69
N THR A 40 -3.82 0.58 -1.38
CA THR A 40 -3.50 1.43 -2.53
C THR A 40 -3.04 0.56 -3.71
N GLY A 41 -3.67 0.77 -4.86
CA GLY A 41 -3.44 -0.06 -6.03
C GLY A 41 -4.02 0.54 -7.32
N ASP A 42 -3.83 -0.20 -8.40
CA ASP A 42 -4.26 0.18 -9.74
C ASP A 42 -5.76 -0.12 -9.95
N ASN A 43 -6.48 0.87 -10.49
CA ASN A 43 -7.86 0.74 -10.98
C ASN A 43 -8.02 1.35 -12.40
N SER A 44 -6.97 1.31 -13.22
CA SER A 44 -6.94 1.95 -14.55
C SER A 44 -7.74 1.19 -15.62
N ARG A 45 -8.19 -0.03 -15.34
CA ARG A 45 -8.96 -0.87 -16.28
C ARG A 45 -10.27 -1.27 -15.64
N VAL A 46 -11.35 -1.24 -16.42
CA VAL A 46 -12.70 -1.57 -15.95
C VAL A 46 -12.78 -2.98 -15.37
N GLU A 47 -11.99 -3.91 -15.90
CA GLU A 47 -11.96 -5.31 -15.47
C GLU A 47 -10.96 -5.58 -14.33
N TYR A 48 -10.30 -4.54 -13.79
CA TYR A 48 -9.24 -4.67 -12.80
C TYR A 48 -9.38 -3.62 -11.69
N ASP A 49 -9.97 -4.03 -10.57
CA ASP A 49 -10.09 -3.22 -9.36
C ASP A 49 -9.34 -3.90 -8.20
N GLU A 50 -8.05 -3.58 -8.06
CA GLU A 50 -7.21 -4.12 -7.01
C GLU A 50 -7.61 -3.65 -5.59
N PRO A 51 -7.91 -2.36 -5.36
CA PRO A 51 -8.35 -1.90 -4.03
C PRO A 51 -9.66 -2.56 -3.56
N ASP A 52 -10.66 -2.79 -4.42
CA ASP A 52 -11.89 -3.48 -4.01
C ASP A 52 -11.64 -4.96 -3.67
N ALA A 53 -10.80 -5.64 -4.44
CA ALA A 53 -10.39 -7.01 -4.13
C ALA A 53 -9.62 -7.08 -2.79
N MET A 54 -8.75 -6.11 -2.52
CA MET A 54 -8.03 -6.00 -1.24
C MET A 54 -8.98 -5.72 -0.07
N ARG A 55 -9.94 -4.79 -0.24
CA ARG A 55 -10.96 -4.47 0.76
C ARG A 55 -11.80 -5.70 1.10
N THR A 56 -12.33 -6.36 0.08
CA THR A 56 -13.13 -7.59 0.23
C THR A 56 -12.36 -8.65 1.02
N TYR A 57 -11.11 -8.90 0.65
CA TYR A 57 -10.26 -9.86 1.33
C TYR A 57 -10.04 -9.50 2.82
N LEU A 58 -9.79 -8.24 3.14
CA LEU A 58 -9.58 -7.80 4.53
C LEU A 58 -10.86 -7.93 5.38
N VAL A 59 -12.03 -7.66 4.80
CA VAL A 59 -13.33 -7.91 5.45
C VAL A 59 -13.50 -9.41 5.75
N GLU A 60 -13.17 -10.28 4.80
CA GLU A 60 -13.18 -11.74 5.01
C GLU A 60 -12.20 -12.19 6.12
N ARG A 61 -11.11 -11.45 6.34
CA ARG A 61 -10.15 -11.67 7.44
C ARG A 61 -10.51 -10.97 8.74
N GLY A 62 -11.70 -10.37 8.82
CA GLY A 62 -12.26 -9.82 10.06
C GLY A 62 -11.87 -8.38 10.37
N VAL A 63 -11.28 -7.64 9.41
CA VAL A 63 -11.12 -6.19 9.54
C VAL A 63 -12.47 -5.54 9.23
N PRO A 64 -13.06 -4.74 10.15
CA PRO A 64 -14.33 -4.07 9.88
C PRO A 64 -14.23 -3.15 8.66
N ASP A 65 -15.25 -3.16 7.80
CA ASP A 65 -15.25 -2.40 6.55
C ASP A 65 -14.95 -0.90 6.75
N GLY A 66 -15.53 -0.28 7.79
CA GLY A 66 -15.26 1.12 8.16
C GLY A 66 -13.83 1.40 8.66
N ARG A 67 -12.96 0.39 8.77
CA ARG A 67 -11.53 0.52 9.10
C ARG A 67 -10.63 0.35 7.88
N ILE A 68 -11.22 0.11 6.72
CA ILE A 68 -10.51 -0.04 5.46
C ILE A 68 -10.82 1.19 4.60
N VAL A 69 -9.79 1.78 4.02
CA VAL A 69 -9.89 2.88 3.07
C VAL A 69 -9.20 2.47 1.78
N SER A 70 -9.85 2.70 0.64
CA SER A 70 -9.38 2.28 -0.67
C SER A 70 -8.84 3.47 -1.45
N ASP A 71 -7.61 3.35 -1.96
CA ASP A 71 -6.99 4.30 -2.88
C ASP A 71 -6.86 3.69 -4.28
N TYR A 72 -7.69 4.18 -5.20
CA TYR A 72 -7.82 3.68 -6.58
C TYR A 72 -6.86 4.30 -7.59
N ALA A 73 -5.94 5.16 -7.13
CA ALA A 73 -4.98 5.85 -8.00
C ALA A 73 -3.51 5.62 -7.56
N GLY A 74 -3.24 4.47 -6.95
CA GLY A 74 -1.90 4.03 -6.56
C GLY A 74 -1.18 3.26 -7.66
N PHE A 75 -0.91 3.91 -8.80
CA PHE A 75 -0.35 3.24 -9.99
C PHE A 75 1.11 2.82 -9.84
N ASP A 76 1.86 3.52 -8.99
CA ASP A 76 3.19 3.11 -8.58
C ASP A 76 3.47 3.50 -7.12
N SER A 77 4.66 3.10 -6.64
CA SER A 77 5.03 3.31 -5.23
C SER A 77 5.15 4.79 -4.84
N TRP A 78 5.52 5.68 -5.77
CA TRP A 78 5.55 7.12 -5.51
C TRP A 78 4.13 7.67 -5.43
N ASP A 79 3.27 7.30 -6.39
CA ASP A 79 1.86 7.69 -6.40
C ASP A 79 1.17 7.31 -5.08
N SER A 80 1.31 6.05 -4.65
CA SER A 80 0.78 5.57 -3.37
C SER A 80 1.26 6.41 -2.17
N CYS A 81 2.56 6.74 -2.11
CA CYS A 81 3.14 7.49 -1.00
C CYS A 81 2.68 8.95 -0.98
N VAL A 82 2.66 9.63 -2.13
CA VAL A 82 2.22 11.02 -2.23
C VAL A 82 0.73 11.14 -1.93
N ARG A 83 -0.08 10.23 -2.46
CA ARG A 83 -1.53 10.22 -2.22
C ARG A 83 -1.85 9.90 -0.77
N ALA A 84 -1.17 8.93 -0.15
CA ALA A 84 -1.32 8.67 1.28
C ALA A 84 -1.16 9.95 2.11
N LYS A 85 -0.14 10.77 1.81
CA LYS A 85 0.07 12.05 2.50
C LYS A 85 -0.96 13.11 2.13
N ARG A 86 -1.09 13.43 0.85
CA ARG A 86 -1.79 14.63 0.37
C ARG A 86 -3.30 14.45 0.26
N ILE A 87 -3.75 13.22 0.03
CA ILE A 87 -5.16 12.92 -0.22
C ILE A 87 -5.80 12.30 1.00
N PHE A 88 -5.12 11.36 1.64
CA PHE A 88 -5.66 10.64 2.79
C PHE A 88 -5.16 11.19 4.13
N GLY A 89 -4.31 12.23 4.13
CA GLY A 89 -3.82 12.87 5.35
C GLY A 89 -3.02 11.95 6.27
N VAL A 90 -2.34 10.94 5.71
CA VAL A 90 -1.55 9.99 6.50
C VAL A 90 -0.21 10.62 6.90
N ASP A 91 -0.05 10.93 8.18
CA ASP A 91 1.22 11.44 8.73
C ASP A 91 2.16 10.32 9.17
N ARG A 92 1.62 9.23 9.73
CA ARG A 92 2.38 8.09 10.26
C ARG A 92 1.86 6.76 9.71
N ALA A 93 2.75 6.00 9.08
CA ALA A 93 2.39 4.78 8.37
C ALA A 93 3.29 3.57 8.73
N VAL A 94 2.65 2.40 8.81
CA VAL A 94 3.33 1.11 8.72
C VAL A 94 3.10 0.60 7.30
N LEU A 95 4.16 0.54 6.50
CA LEU A 95 4.16 0.09 5.11
C LEU A 95 4.26 -1.42 5.05
N VAL A 96 3.24 -2.08 4.50
CA VAL A 96 3.19 -3.54 4.36
C VAL A 96 3.51 -3.94 2.92
N THR A 97 4.64 -4.61 2.72
CA THR A 97 5.09 -5.05 1.39
C THR A 97 6.09 -6.21 1.48
N GLN A 98 6.51 -6.80 0.36
CA GLN A 98 7.53 -7.86 0.39
C GLN A 98 8.88 -7.33 0.86
N GLY A 99 9.69 -8.19 1.52
CA GLY A 99 10.98 -7.82 2.09
C GLY A 99 11.94 -7.08 1.15
N PHE A 100 12.00 -7.47 -0.13
CA PHE A 100 12.85 -6.79 -1.13
C PHE A 100 12.41 -5.35 -1.41
N HIS A 101 11.13 -5.03 -1.26
CA HIS A 101 10.55 -3.72 -1.60
C HIS A 101 10.55 -2.74 -0.41
N VAL A 102 10.70 -3.22 0.82
CA VAL A 102 10.56 -2.40 2.04
C VAL A 102 11.45 -1.15 2.01
N ARG A 103 12.72 -1.29 1.62
CA ARG A 103 13.68 -0.16 1.63
C ARG A 103 13.25 0.98 0.72
N ARG A 104 12.84 0.66 -0.51
CA ARG A 104 12.39 1.66 -1.48
C ARG A 104 11.06 2.28 -1.05
N ALA A 105 10.11 1.48 -0.59
CA ALA A 105 8.82 1.96 -0.13
C ALA A 105 8.97 2.97 1.04
N VAL A 106 9.80 2.64 2.04
CA VAL A 106 10.09 3.55 3.16
C VAL A 106 10.73 4.85 2.67
N THR A 107 11.74 4.76 1.79
CA THR A 107 12.44 5.93 1.25
C THR A 107 11.47 6.87 0.50
N LEU A 108 10.61 6.33 -0.37
CA LEU A 108 9.65 7.10 -1.13
C LEU A 108 8.62 7.78 -0.23
N CYS A 109 8.06 7.05 0.74
CA CYS A 109 7.05 7.60 1.64
C CYS A 109 7.62 8.66 2.59
N GLN A 110 8.85 8.48 3.06
CA GLN A 110 9.54 9.53 3.82
C GLN A 110 9.80 10.78 2.97
N ALA A 111 10.23 10.62 1.71
CA ALA A 111 10.39 11.74 0.79
C ALA A 111 9.06 12.44 0.46
N ALA A 112 7.95 11.71 0.45
CA ALA A 112 6.59 12.24 0.30
C ALA A 112 6.05 12.91 1.58
N GLY A 113 6.79 12.88 2.71
CA GLY A 113 6.41 13.54 3.96
C GLY A 113 5.59 12.67 4.92
N VAL A 114 5.64 11.35 4.78
CA VAL A 114 5.06 10.37 5.70
C VAL A 114 6.15 9.81 6.61
N GLU A 115 5.97 9.88 7.93
CA GLU A 115 6.81 9.15 8.87
C GLU A 115 6.49 7.64 8.75
N ALA A 116 7.34 6.92 8.04
CA ALA A 116 7.08 5.57 7.59
C ALA A 116 8.01 4.52 8.23
N TYR A 117 7.40 3.42 8.67
CA TYR A 117 8.05 2.19 9.13
C TYR A 117 7.70 1.04 8.20
N GLY A 118 8.63 0.15 7.90
CA GLY A 118 8.40 -0.96 6.97
C GLY A 118 8.21 -2.31 7.67
N VAL A 119 7.20 -3.07 7.25
CA VAL A 119 7.02 -4.48 7.60
C VAL A 119 7.19 -5.29 6.33
N GLY A 120 8.29 -6.05 6.28
CA GLY A 120 8.58 -6.98 5.20
C GLY A 120 7.85 -8.29 5.41
N VAL A 121 6.97 -8.63 4.48
CA VAL A 121 6.38 -9.97 4.38
C VAL A 121 7.47 -10.93 3.93
N ALA A 122 7.69 -11.98 4.73
CA ALA A 122 8.60 -13.05 4.39
C ALA A 122 7.95 -13.94 3.31
N GLU A 123 8.70 -14.24 2.26
CA GLU A 123 8.25 -15.05 1.13
C GLU A 123 9.25 -16.19 0.92
N LEU A 124 8.80 -17.26 0.26
CA LEU A 124 9.70 -18.28 -0.24
C LEU A 124 10.64 -17.66 -1.29
N HIS A 125 11.94 -17.92 -1.18
CA HIS A 125 12.95 -17.45 -2.13
C HIS A 125 12.96 -18.30 -3.41
N ASP A 126 11.85 -18.27 -4.14
CA ASP A 126 11.67 -18.93 -5.42
C ASP A 126 12.09 -18.04 -6.61
N ALA A 127 11.90 -18.52 -7.84
CA ALA A 127 12.26 -17.77 -9.04
C ALA A 127 11.49 -16.44 -9.16
N VAL A 128 10.25 -16.37 -8.68
CA VAL A 128 9.43 -15.15 -8.69
C VAL A 128 10.02 -14.12 -7.74
N TRP A 129 10.47 -14.56 -6.56
CA TRP A 129 11.14 -13.70 -5.59
C TRP A 129 12.42 -13.09 -6.14
N TYR A 130 13.30 -13.91 -6.73
CA TYR A 130 14.55 -13.43 -7.33
C TYR A 130 14.30 -12.49 -8.51
N TYR A 131 13.32 -12.78 -9.35
CA TYR A 131 12.90 -11.88 -10.42
C TYR A 131 12.43 -10.53 -9.86
N GLY A 132 11.64 -10.54 -8.79
CA GLY A 132 11.25 -9.33 -8.05
C GLY A 132 12.44 -8.52 -7.55
N GLY A 133 13.45 -9.19 -7.00
CA GLY A 133 14.70 -8.58 -6.56
C GLY A 133 15.51 -7.91 -7.69
N VAL A 134 15.58 -8.53 -8.87
CA VAL A 134 16.24 -7.93 -10.04
C VAL A 134 15.48 -6.68 -10.51
N ARG A 135 14.15 -6.78 -10.61
CA ARG A 135 13.29 -5.64 -10.97
C ARG A 135 13.46 -4.48 -9.98
N GLU A 136 13.68 -4.78 -8.71
CA GLU A 136 13.87 -3.78 -7.66
C GLU A 136 15.09 -2.89 -7.91
N LEU A 137 16.15 -3.37 -8.58
CA LEU A 137 17.30 -2.54 -8.95
C LEU A 137 16.90 -1.41 -9.91
N ALA A 138 16.13 -1.73 -10.94
CA ALA A 138 15.61 -0.74 -11.88
C ALA A 138 14.63 0.22 -11.19
N ALA A 139 13.75 -0.32 -10.34
CA ALA A 139 12.79 0.47 -9.58
C ALA A 139 13.46 1.41 -8.57
N ALA A 140 14.59 1.01 -7.97
CA ALA A 140 15.39 1.86 -7.09
C ALA A 140 16.00 3.05 -7.84
N GLY A 141 16.47 2.85 -9.07
CA GLY A 141 16.93 3.92 -9.95
C GLY A 141 15.82 4.95 -10.24
N LYS A 142 14.63 4.48 -10.60
CA LYS A 142 13.46 5.35 -10.78
C LYS A 142 13.10 6.09 -9.49
N ALA A 143 13.06 5.39 -8.36
CA ALA A 143 12.73 5.99 -7.07
C ALA A 143 13.72 7.10 -6.66
N ALA A 144 15.01 6.95 -6.95
CA ALA A 144 15.98 8.03 -6.73
C ALA A 144 15.63 9.28 -7.54
N LEU A 145 15.19 9.12 -8.80
CA LEU A 145 14.73 10.24 -9.63
C LEU A 145 13.45 10.87 -9.06
N ASP A 146 12.47 10.05 -8.65
CA ASP A 146 11.21 10.53 -8.06
C ASP A 146 11.46 11.33 -6.77
N VAL A 147 12.40 10.91 -5.92
CA VAL A 147 12.78 11.64 -4.69
C VAL A 147 13.40 13.00 -4.98
N VAL A 148 14.17 13.11 -6.08
CA VAL A 148 14.84 14.35 -6.49
C VAL A 148 13.86 15.30 -7.17
N LEU A 149 13.08 14.80 -8.14
CA LEU A 149 12.19 15.62 -8.96
C LEU A 149 10.85 15.91 -8.28
N ARG A 150 10.41 15.02 -7.38
CA ARG A 150 9.13 15.07 -6.66
C ARG A 150 7.95 15.39 -7.58
N PRO A 151 7.73 14.59 -8.65
CA PRO A 151 6.63 14.84 -9.57
C PRO A 151 5.29 14.72 -8.85
N ASP A 152 4.28 15.42 -9.36
CA ASP A 152 2.89 15.15 -8.94
C ASP A 152 2.48 13.73 -9.37
N PRO A 153 1.61 13.05 -8.60
CA PRO A 153 1.19 11.69 -8.93
C PRO A 153 0.33 11.69 -10.19
N THR A 154 0.29 10.54 -10.88
CA THR A 154 -0.43 10.39 -12.16
C THR A 154 -1.87 10.91 -12.06
N PHE A 155 -2.54 10.61 -10.95
CA PHE A 155 -3.82 11.20 -10.58
C PHE A 155 -3.80 11.63 -9.11
N LEU A 156 -3.82 12.95 -8.87
CA LEU A 156 -3.86 13.48 -7.50
C LEU A 156 -5.28 13.42 -6.90
N GLY A 157 -6.34 13.71 -7.66
CA GLY A 157 -7.71 13.68 -7.14
C GLY A 157 -8.01 14.78 -6.10
N ARG A 158 -9.16 14.67 -5.42
CA ARG A 158 -9.56 15.55 -4.31
C ARG A 158 -9.13 14.93 -2.98
N GLU A 159 -8.94 15.76 -1.94
CA GLU A 159 -8.71 15.26 -0.58
C GLU A 159 -9.87 14.37 -0.12
N GLU A 160 -9.54 13.24 0.51
CA GLU A 160 -10.49 12.24 0.98
C GLU A 160 -10.43 12.13 2.51
N SER A 161 -11.58 12.22 3.16
CA SER A 161 -11.69 12.20 4.62
C SER A 161 -11.70 10.79 5.22
N GLY A 162 -11.75 9.72 4.39
CA GLY A 162 -11.99 8.35 4.84
C GLY A 162 -11.02 7.87 5.92
N VAL A 163 -9.72 8.16 5.81
CA VAL A 163 -8.74 7.79 6.85
C VAL A 163 -8.99 8.56 8.15
N ARG A 164 -9.31 9.85 8.06
CA ARG A 164 -9.57 10.72 9.24
C ARG A 164 -10.82 10.26 9.98
N GLU A 165 -11.89 9.97 9.26
CA GLU A 165 -13.16 9.46 9.80
C GLU A 165 -12.99 8.06 10.42
N ALA A 166 -12.24 7.18 9.73
CA ALA A 166 -11.93 5.84 10.24
C ALA A 166 -11.03 5.87 11.47
N LEU A 167 -10.17 6.89 11.64
CA LEU A 167 -9.36 7.07 12.84
C LEU A 167 -10.20 7.63 14.00
N ALA A 168 -11.05 8.62 13.75
CA ALA A 168 -11.89 9.27 14.77
C ALA A 168 -12.89 8.30 15.42
N SER A 169 -13.41 7.34 14.65
CA SER A 169 -14.33 6.32 15.18
C SER A 169 -13.62 5.18 15.94
N ALA A 170 -12.29 5.19 16.04
CA ALA A 170 -11.47 4.17 16.72
C ALA A 170 -11.04 4.58 18.13
N GLU A 171 -11.40 5.80 18.56
CA GLU A 171 -11.21 6.33 19.90
C GLU A 171 -12.47 6.14 20.74
#